data_AF-A0A948C699-F1
#
_entry.id   AF-A0A948C699-F1
#
_cell.length_a   1.000
_cell.length_b   1.000
_cell.length_c   1.000
_cell.angle_alpha   90.00
_cell.angle_beta   90.00
_cell.angle_gamma   90.00
#
_symmetry.space_group_name_H-M   'P 1'
#
loop_
_entity.id
_entity.type
_entity.pdbx_description
1 polymer ?
#
loop_
_entity_poly.entity_id
_entity_poly.type
_entity_poly.pdbx_seq_one_letter_code
_entity_poly.pdbx_strand_id
1 'polypeptide(L)'
;MPLQRIGKEYSLTRERIRQIETQALMRFRRLIVGNEIYMEVLNEAKKILDSHGGFLREDILISKMVNKNIFKFSKQEIKLILVSDFDVTYLKRNKYLDKSFYLEPLYEDMLTKMVLVIAAYFEKRAKSQDLYEFIGYMKDSFAKDYKDVHYLKNDLFYVNFFESIREISVFDGKI
;
A
#
# COMPACT_ATOMS: atom_id res chain seq x y z
N MET A 1 10.77 -14.28 -0.38
CA MET A 1 11.52 -14.61 0.85
C MET A 1 12.90 -15.17 0.49
N PRO A 2 13.93 -14.33 0.27
CA PRO A 2 15.31 -14.80 0.04
C PRO A 2 16.22 -14.68 1.28
N LEU A 3 16.10 -13.61 2.07
CA LEU A 3 17.09 -13.25 3.11
C LEU A 3 17.09 -14.15 4.36
N GLN A 4 15.96 -14.77 4.71
CA GLN A 4 15.93 -15.77 5.80
C GLN A 4 16.71 -17.05 5.48
N ARG A 5 16.82 -17.43 4.20
CA ARG A 5 17.61 -18.59 3.78
C ARG A 5 19.10 -18.30 3.90
N ILE A 6 19.52 -17.13 3.42
CA ILE A 6 20.87 -16.60 3.58
C ILE A 6 21.23 -16.50 5.08
N GLY A 7 20.32 -15.99 5.91
CA GLY A 7 20.55 -15.93 7.36
C GLY A 7 20.84 -17.28 8.01
N LYS A 8 20.25 -18.38 7.53
CA LYS A 8 20.56 -19.72 8.02
C LYS A 8 21.95 -20.19 7.56
N GLU A 9 22.34 -19.92 6.31
CA GLU A 9 23.67 -20.26 5.79
C GLU A 9 24.79 -19.51 6.54
N TYR A 10 24.56 -18.25 6.90
CA TYR A 10 25.55 -17.41 7.59
C TYR A 10 25.37 -17.38 9.12
N SER A 11 24.54 -18.25 9.70
CA SER A 11 24.23 -18.28 11.15
C SER A 11 23.80 -16.91 11.72
N LEU A 12 23.10 -16.10 10.93
CA LEU A 12 22.61 -14.79 11.31
C LEU A 12 21.23 -14.90 11.97
N THR A 13 21.04 -14.16 13.06
CA THR A 13 19.73 -14.04 13.70
C THR A 13 18.76 -13.25 12.83
N ARG A 14 17.44 -13.46 13.03
CA ARG A 14 16.40 -12.67 12.35
C ARG A 14 16.57 -11.17 12.58
N GLU A 15 16.96 -10.79 13.79
CA GLU A 15 17.23 -9.39 14.12
C GLU A 15 18.43 -8.85 13.34
N ARG A 16 19.50 -9.65 13.18
CA ARG A 16 20.65 -9.25 12.39
C ARG A 16 20.29 -9.06 10.90
N ILE A 17 19.45 -9.93 10.35
CA ILE A 17 18.94 -9.79 8.97
C ILE A 17 18.15 -8.49 8.84
N ARG A 18 17.26 -8.18 9.78
CA ARG A 18 16.45 -6.95 9.79
C ARG A 18 17.33 -5.69 9.84
N GLN A 19 18.39 -5.71 10.64
CA GLN A 19 19.36 -4.61 10.70
C GLN A 19 20.07 -4.41 9.35
N ILE A 20 20.52 -5.49 8.70
CA ILE A 20 21.15 -5.43 7.38
C ILE A 20 20.18 -4.84 6.34
N GLU A 21 18.92 -5.31 6.31
CA GLU A 21 17.89 -4.77 5.42
C GLU A 21 17.68 -3.26 5.64
N THR A 22 17.58 -2.85 6.91
CA THR A 22 17.38 -1.44 7.27
C THR A 22 18.57 -0.58 6.84
N GLN A 23 19.80 -1.05 7.08
CA GLN A 23 21.01 -0.34 6.66
C GLN A 23 21.14 -0.28 5.13
N ALA A 24 20.80 -1.36 4.42
CA ALA A 24 20.83 -1.41 2.97
C ALA A 24 19.84 -0.40 2.35
N LEU A 25 18.60 -0.34 2.86
CA LEU A 25 17.59 0.63 2.42
C LEU A 25 18.05 2.07 2.69
N MET A 26 18.61 2.36 3.87
CA MET A 26 19.14 3.70 4.17
C MET A 26 20.29 4.11 3.23
N ARG A 27 21.18 3.19 2.88
CA ARG A 27 22.26 3.44 1.92
C ARG A 27 21.72 3.67 0.52
N PHE A 28 20.82 2.81 0.06
CA PHE A 28 20.20 2.93 -1.26
C PHE A 28 19.45 4.25 -1.42
N ARG A 29 18.73 4.65 -0.38
CA ARG A 29 18.05 5.94 -0.36
C ARG A 29 19.00 7.14 -0.53
N ARG A 30 20.17 7.12 0.11
CA ARG A 30 21.19 8.18 -0.09
C ARG A 30 21.72 8.24 -1.53
N LEU A 31 21.69 7.13 -2.25
CA LEU A 31 22.10 7.06 -3.66
C LEU A 31 21.00 7.55 -4.62
N ILE A 32 19.73 7.40 -4.23
CA ILE A 32 18.59 7.90 -5.01
C ILE A 32 18.49 9.42 -4.93
N VAL A 33 18.68 9.99 -3.73
CA VAL A 33 18.57 11.44 -3.54
C VAL A 33 19.60 12.16 -4.41
N GLY A 34 19.11 13.03 -5.30
CA GLY A 34 19.93 13.78 -6.26
C GLY A 34 20.14 13.09 -7.61
N ASN A 35 19.61 11.89 -7.82
CA ASN A 35 19.60 11.24 -9.12
C ASN A 35 18.22 11.39 -9.79
N GLU A 36 18.20 12.13 -10.90
CA GLU A 36 16.97 12.53 -11.60
C GLU A 36 16.09 11.35 -12.02
N ILE A 37 16.70 10.28 -12.55
CA ILE A 37 15.96 9.10 -13.03
C ILE A 37 15.17 8.44 -11.90
N TYR A 38 15.79 8.26 -10.73
CA TYR A 38 15.08 7.67 -9.59
C TYR A 38 14.02 8.62 -9.03
N MET A 39 14.27 9.93 -9.01
CA MET A 39 13.28 10.92 -8.59
C MET A 39 12.07 10.95 -9.53
N GLU A 40 12.26 10.78 -10.84
CA GLU A 40 11.17 10.65 -11.80
C GLU A 40 10.31 9.41 -11.55
N VAL A 41 10.93 8.25 -11.22
CA VAL A 41 10.19 7.04 -10.82
C VAL A 41 9.31 7.31 -9.61
N LEU A 42 9.83 8.01 -8.59
CA LEU A 42 9.08 8.35 -7.37
C LEU A 42 7.94 9.31 -7.66
N ASN A 43 8.20 10.37 -8.43
CA ASN A 43 7.18 11.34 -8.82
C ASN A 43 6.06 10.69 -9.63
N GLU A 44 6.40 9.76 -10.52
CA GLU A 44 5.42 9.03 -11.30
C GLU A 44 4.58 8.08 -10.45
N ALA A 45 5.19 7.39 -9.49
CA ALA A 45 4.46 6.55 -8.54
C ALA A 45 3.49 7.37 -7.67
N LYS A 46 3.90 8.57 -7.23
CA LYS A 46 3.02 9.49 -6.48
C LYS A 46 1.82 9.92 -7.32
N LYS A 47 2.02 10.30 -8.59
CA LYS A 47 0.92 10.64 -9.52
C LYS A 47 -0.05 9.46 -9.72
N ILE A 48 0.47 8.25 -9.86
CA ILE A 48 -0.37 7.05 -9.98
C ILE A 48 -1.14 6.81 -8.69
N LEU A 49 -0.50 6.85 -7.52
CA LEU A 49 -1.19 6.68 -6.24
C LEU A 49 -2.28 7.75 -6.06
N ASP A 50 -1.95 9.02 -6.25
CA ASP A 50 -2.86 10.14 -6.07
C ASP A 50 -4.10 10.03 -6.96
N SER A 51 -3.92 9.72 -8.26
CA SER A 51 -5.02 9.48 -9.20
C SER A 51 -5.87 8.24 -8.87
N HIS A 52 -5.40 7.36 -7.98
CA HIS A 52 -6.10 6.15 -7.52
C HIS A 52 -6.60 6.27 -6.06
N GLY A 53 -6.70 7.49 -5.54
CA GLY A 53 -7.19 7.73 -4.17
C GLY A 53 -6.12 7.50 -3.10
N GLY A 54 -4.85 7.62 -3.45
CA GLY A 54 -3.74 7.59 -2.50
C GLY A 54 -3.37 6.19 -2.00
N PHE A 55 -4.00 5.12 -2.48
CA PHE A 55 -3.77 3.75 -2.01
C PHE A 55 -3.83 2.74 -3.15
N LEU A 56 -2.82 1.86 -3.26
CA LEU A 56 -2.81 0.73 -4.19
C LEU A 56 -2.06 -0.46 -3.61
N ARG A 57 -2.48 -1.68 -3.97
CA ARG A 57 -1.67 -2.88 -3.72
C ARG A 57 -0.33 -2.82 -4.45
N GLU A 58 0.69 -3.47 -3.86
CA GLU A 58 2.06 -3.52 -4.35
C GLU A 58 2.13 -3.99 -5.81
N ASP A 59 1.47 -5.10 -6.11
CA ASP A 59 1.46 -5.72 -7.43
C ASP A 59 0.78 -4.82 -8.47
N ILE A 60 -0.29 -4.13 -8.08
CA ILE A 60 -1.03 -3.21 -8.96
C ILE A 60 -0.20 -1.96 -9.28
N LEU A 61 0.39 -1.31 -8.27
CA LEU A 61 1.23 -0.11 -8.50
C LEU A 61 2.45 -0.44 -9.36
N ILE A 62 3.17 -1.52 -9.04
CA ILE A 62 4.35 -1.95 -9.81
C ILE A 62 3.96 -2.27 -11.25
N SER A 63 2.83 -2.96 -11.46
CA SER A 63 2.37 -3.27 -12.82
C SER A 63 2.00 -2.01 -13.60
N LYS A 64 1.35 -1.03 -12.98
CA LYS A 64 1.07 0.28 -13.60
C LYS A 64 2.37 1.02 -13.98
N MET A 65 3.37 1.01 -13.11
CA MET A 65 4.68 1.62 -13.37
C MET A 65 5.40 0.97 -14.56
N VAL A 66 5.43 -0.36 -14.61
CA VAL A 66 6.04 -1.11 -15.73
C VAL A 66 5.28 -0.89 -17.03
N ASN A 67 3.95 -0.91 -16.99
CA ASN A 67 3.12 -0.77 -18.18
C ASN A 67 3.20 0.63 -18.82
N LYS A 68 3.59 1.66 -18.06
CA LYS A 68 3.91 2.97 -18.64
C LYS A 68 5.14 2.92 -19.55
N ASN A 69 6.04 1.95 -19.35
CA ASN A 69 7.24 1.73 -20.14
C ASN A 69 8.14 2.98 -20.28
N ILE A 70 8.12 3.87 -19.27
CA ILE A 70 8.93 5.09 -19.23
C ILE A 70 10.34 4.76 -18.70
N PHE A 71 10.47 3.74 -17.86
CA PHE A 71 11.69 3.42 -17.14
C PHE A 71 12.26 2.05 -17.57
N LYS A 72 13.58 1.94 -17.66
CA LYS A 72 14.29 0.68 -17.96
C LYS A 72 14.57 -0.17 -16.72
N PHE A 73 13.68 -0.11 -15.73
CA PHE A 73 13.81 -0.86 -14.48
C PHE A 73 12.90 -2.09 -14.48
N SER A 74 13.41 -3.19 -13.94
CA SER A 74 12.63 -4.38 -13.61
C SER A 74 11.61 -4.11 -12.50
N LYS A 75 10.63 -5.01 -12.34
CA LYS A 75 9.64 -4.95 -11.26
C LYS A 75 10.30 -4.88 -9.87
N GLN A 76 11.40 -5.59 -9.68
CA GLN A 76 12.15 -5.64 -8.43
C GLN A 76 12.90 -4.34 -8.16
N GLU A 77 13.50 -3.73 -9.18
CA GLU A 77 14.18 -2.43 -9.06
C GLU A 77 13.17 -1.32 -8.75
N ILE A 78 12.04 -1.27 -9.47
CA ILE A 78 10.96 -0.32 -9.18
C ILE A 78 10.52 -0.48 -7.74
N LYS A 79 10.22 -1.71 -7.29
CA LYS A 79 9.85 -1.97 -5.90
C LYS A 79 10.89 -1.44 -4.91
N LEU A 80 12.17 -1.69 -5.16
CA LEU A 80 13.24 -1.24 -4.27
C LEU A 80 13.31 0.28 -4.18
N ILE A 81 13.13 0.97 -5.32
CA ILE A 81 13.05 2.43 -5.39
C ILE A 81 11.88 2.94 -4.55
N LEU A 82 10.68 2.39 -4.74
CA LEU A 82 9.47 2.82 -4.02
C LEU A 82 9.56 2.58 -2.51
N VAL A 83 10.03 1.40 -2.08
CA VAL A 83 10.18 1.07 -0.64
C VAL A 83 11.23 1.96 0.05
N SER A 84 12.11 2.60 -0.72
CA SER A 84 13.16 3.48 -0.21
C SER A 84 12.75 4.95 -0.16
N ASP A 85 11.54 5.30 -0.62
CA ASP A 85 11.02 6.66 -0.55
C ASP A 85 10.50 7.01 0.85
N PHE A 86 10.36 8.31 1.11
CA PHE A 86 9.71 8.80 2.32
C PHE A 86 8.24 9.12 2.16
N ASP A 87 7.85 9.66 1.00
CA ASP A 87 6.49 10.17 0.82
C ASP A 87 5.54 9.07 0.33
N VAL A 88 6.09 8.04 -0.34
CA VAL A 88 5.39 6.80 -0.67
C VAL A 88 5.62 5.78 0.45
N THR A 89 4.60 5.60 1.29
CA THR A 89 4.70 4.68 2.43
C THR A 89 4.39 3.25 1.99
N TYR A 90 5.24 2.30 2.40
CA TYR A 90 5.04 0.88 2.13
C TYR A 90 4.36 0.15 3.29
N LEU A 91 3.15 -0.35 3.06
CA LEU A 91 2.44 -1.24 3.97
C LEU A 91 2.94 -2.68 3.78
N LYS A 92 3.59 -3.22 4.81
CA LYS A 92 3.91 -4.65 4.85
C LYS A 92 2.63 -5.46 5.02
N ARG A 93 2.60 -6.64 4.41
CA ARG A 93 1.52 -7.61 4.64
C ARG A 93 1.37 -7.86 6.14
N ASN A 94 0.13 -7.78 6.62
CA ASN A 94 -0.23 -8.13 7.98
C ASN A 94 -1.42 -9.10 7.97
N LYS A 95 -2.04 -9.30 9.14
CA LYS A 95 -3.18 -10.24 9.25
C LYS A 95 -4.43 -9.75 8.50
N TYR A 96 -4.58 -8.44 8.32
CA TYR A 96 -5.74 -7.79 7.72
C TYR A 96 -5.54 -7.42 6.25
N LEU A 97 -4.38 -6.88 5.92
CA LEU A 97 -4.09 -6.23 4.64
C LEU A 97 -2.94 -6.92 3.92
N ASP A 98 -3.08 -7.03 2.60
CA ASP A 98 -1.98 -7.39 1.72
C ASP A 98 -0.99 -6.22 1.54
N LYS A 99 0.13 -6.49 0.85
CA LYS A 99 1.19 -5.49 0.64
C LYS A 99 0.65 -4.37 -0.22
N SER A 100 0.83 -3.14 0.22
CA SER A 100 0.31 -1.95 -0.46
C SER A 100 1.26 -0.78 -0.34
N PHE A 101 1.02 0.24 -1.13
CA PHE A 101 1.62 1.56 -1.02
C PHE A 101 0.53 2.58 -0.79
N TYR A 102 0.82 3.60 0.02
CA TYR A 102 -0.09 4.70 0.27
C TYR A 102 0.63 6.03 0.45
N LEU A 103 -0.10 7.13 0.24
CA LEU A 103 0.36 8.49 0.45
C LEU A 103 -0.23 9.07 1.74
N GLU A 104 0.51 9.97 2.38
CA GLU A 104 -0.09 10.87 3.35
C GLU A 104 -1.23 11.66 2.71
N PRO A 105 -2.31 11.97 3.45
CA PRO A 105 -2.49 11.79 4.90
C PRO A 105 -3.05 10.41 5.32
N LEU A 106 -3.01 9.37 4.49
CA LEU A 106 -3.34 8.02 4.95
C LEU A 106 -2.25 7.49 5.90
N TYR A 107 -2.64 6.70 6.89
CA TYR A 107 -1.69 6.05 7.81
C TYR A 107 -2.23 4.70 8.32
N GLU A 108 -1.32 3.81 8.71
CA GLU A 108 -1.62 2.40 8.98
C GLU A 108 -2.65 2.18 10.10
N ASP A 109 -2.62 2.99 11.18
CA ASP A 109 -3.60 2.87 12.28
C ASP A 109 -5.04 3.15 11.80
N MET A 110 -5.23 4.17 10.98
CA MET A 110 -6.51 4.49 10.36
C MET A 110 -6.97 3.35 9.44
N LEU A 111 -6.11 2.89 8.54
CA LEU A 111 -6.44 1.77 7.63
C LEU A 111 -6.83 0.52 8.42
N THR A 112 -6.12 0.23 9.52
CA THR A 112 -6.44 -0.90 10.40
C THR A 112 -7.82 -0.75 11.05
N LYS A 113 -8.13 0.44 11.59
CA LYS A 113 -9.45 0.74 12.16
C LYS A 113 -10.58 0.57 11.14
N MET A 114 -10.35 0.99 9.89
CA MET A 114 -11.30 0.76 8.81
C MET A 114 -11.57 -0.73 8.58
N VAL A 115 -10.53 -1.58 8.53
CA VAL A 115 -10.73 -3.03 8.38
C VAL A 115 -11.56 -3.61 9.53
N LEU A 116 -11.31 -3.18 10.76
CA LEU A 116 -12.07 -3.67 11.92
C LEU A 116 -13.56 -3.31 11.85
N VAL A 117 -13.88 -2.09 11.39
CA VAL A 117 -15.27 -1.67 11.17
C VAL A 117 -15.93 -2.48 10.06
N ILE A 118 -15.23 -2.71 8.95
CA ILE A 118 -15.72 -3.52 7.82
C ILE A 118 -16.01 -4.95 8.28
N ALA A 119 -15.06 -5.57 9.00
CA ALA A 119 -15.22 -6.93 9.52
C ALA A 119 -16.44 -7.04 10.44
N ALA A 120 -16.58 -6.14 11.41
CA ALA A 120 -17.72 -6.10 12.32
C ALA A 120 -19.05 -5.86 11.59
N TYR A 121 -19.05 -5.03 10.55
CA TYR A 121 -20.22 -4.77 9.72
C TYR A 121 -20.71 -6.05 9.02
N PHE A 122 -19.81 -6.77 8.35
CA PHE A 122 -20.17 -7.98 7.60
C PHE A 122 -20.40 -9.20 8.49
N GLU A 123 -19.75 -9.28 9.65
CA GLU A 123 -20.06 -10.30 10.67
C GLU A 123 -21.51 -10.17 11.15
N LYS A 124 -21.97 -8.95 11.42
CA LYS A 124 -23.36 -8.70 11.83
C LYS A 124 -24.36 -8.84 10.67
N ARG A 125 -23.98 -8.40 9.47
CA ARG A 125 -24.87 -8.38 8.30
C ARG A 125 -25.06 -9.77 7.69
N ALA A 126 -24.03 -10.61 7.71
CA ALA A 126 -24.00 -11.97 7.17
C ALA A 126 -24.43 -12.11 5.68
N LYS A 127 -24.34 -11.03 4.89
CA LYS A 127 -24.62 -11.00 3.46
C LYS A 127 -23.83 -9.90 2.77
N SER A 128 -23.59 -10.07 1.47
CA SER A 128 -22.96 -9.05 0.63
C SER A 128 -23.77 -7.75 0.59
N GLN A 129 -23.12 -6.66 0.18
CA GLN A 129 -23.75 -5.37 -0.08
C GLN A 129 -23.32 -4.81 -1.44
N ASP A 130 -24.14 -3.95 -2.03
CA ASP A 130 -23.70 -3.09 -3.12
C ASP A 130 -22.46 -2.27 -2.69
N LEU A 131 -21.46 -2.26 -3.57
CA LEU A 131 -20.17 -1.64 -3.31
C LEU A 131 -20.30 -0.14 -3.02
N TYR A 132 -21.07 0.60 -3.82
CA TYR A 132 -21.17 2.04 -3.70
C TYR A 132 -22.04 2.46 -2.51
N GLU A 133 -23.09 1.69 -2.20
CA GLU A 133 -23.83 1.86 -0.94
C GLU A 133 -22.91 1.67 0.28
N PHE A 134 -22.06 0.64 0.25
CA PHE A 134 -21.12 0.39 1.35
C PHE A 134 -20.03 1.46 1.44
N ILE A 135 -19.55 1.97 0.32
CA ILE A 135 -18.64 3.14 0.29
C ILE A 135 -19.31 4.35 0.96
N GLY A 136 -20.59 4.62 0.66
CA GLY A 136 -21.35 5.68 1.33
C GLY A 136 -21.35 5.53 2.85
N TYR A 137 -21.65 4.31 3.34
CA TYR A 137 -21.59 4.00 4.77
C TYR A 137 -20.19 4.23 5.38
N MET A 138 -19.13 3.83 4.68
CA MET A 138 -17.76 4.03 5.16
C MET A 138 -17.36 5.50 5.19
N LYS A 139 -17.77 6.30 4.18
CA LYS A 139 -17.56 7.75 4.18
C LYS A 139 -18.23 8.41 5.38
N ASP A 140 -19.49 8.08 5.65
CA ASP A 140 -20.23 8.64 6.78
C ASP A 140 -19.60 8.27 8.13
N SER A 141 -19.03 7.07 8.22
CA SER A 141 -18.41 6.54 9.43
C SER A 141 -17.04 7.16 9.74
N PHE A 142 -16.27 7.57 8.73
CA PHE A 142 -14.87 8.02 8.92
C PHE A 142 -14.63 9.50 8.58
N ALA A 143 -15.43 10.14 7.73
CA ALA A 143 -15.14 11.51 7.28
C ALA A 143 -15.16 12.56 8.39
N LYS A 144 -15.88 12.32 9.51
CA LYS A 144 -15.94 13.23 10.65
C LYS A 144 -14.69 13.16 11.53
N ASP A 145 -14.12 11.98 11.70
CA ASP A 145 -13.00 11.73 12.60
C ASP A 145 -11.65 11.97 11.92
N TYR A 146 -11.63 11.96 10.59
CA TYR A 146 -10.43 12.06 9.75
C TYR A 146 -10.57 13.17 8.69
N LYS A 147 -10.92 14.39 9.12
CA LYS A 147 -11.27 15.52 8.23
C LYS A 147 -10.12 15.98 7.34
N ASP A 148 -8.90 15.80 7.83
CA ASP A 148 -7.62 16.07 7.19
C ASP A 148 -7.28 15.03 6.11
N VAL A 149 -7.94 13.86 6.13
CA VAL A 149 -7.69 12.78 5.17
C VAL A 149 -8.53 12.94 3.91
N HIS A 150 -8.05 13.79 3.00
CA HIS A 150 -8.78 14.16 1.78
C HIS A 150 -9.15 12.95 0.87
N TYR A 151 -8.34 11.88 0.86
CA TYR A 151 -8.63 10.66 0.11
C TYR A 151 -9.92 9.95 0.53
N LEU A 152 -10.40 10.14 1.76
CA LEU A 152 -11.67 9.55 2.22
C LEU A 152 -12.90 10.04 1.45
N LYS A 153 -12.79 11.13 0.69
CA LYS A 153 -13.87 11.62 -0.17
C LYS A 153 -13.91 10.92 -1.53
N ASN A 154 -12.82 10.25 -1.93
CA ASN A 154 -12.63 9.62 -3.22
C ASN A 154 -13.10 8.16 -3.20
N ASP A 155 -14.01 7.78 -4.10
CA ASP A 155 -14.50 6.39 -4.19
C ASP A 155 -13.39 5.40 -4.59
N LEU A 156 -12.45 5.84 -5.42
CA LEU A 156 -11.33 5.00 -5.86
C LEU A 156 -10.46 4.55 -4.70
N PHE A 157 -10.31 5.38 -3.66
CA PHE A 157 -9.61 4.97 -2.44
C PHE A 157 -10.23 3.70 -1.86
N TYR A 158 -11.55 3.68 -1.67
CA TYR A 158 -12.26 2.54 -1.08
C TYR A 158 -12.22 1.31 -1.97
N VAL A 159 -12.43 1.46 -3.27
CA VAL A 159 -12.34 0.35 -4.23
C VAL A 159 -10.96 -0.31 -4.13
N ASN A 160 -9.89 0.48 -4.19
CA ASN A 160 -8.52 -0.05 -4.10
C ASN A 160 -8.18 -0.59 -2.71
N PHE A 161 -8.73 0.01 -1.65
CA PHE A 161 -8.54 -0.42 -0.28
C PHE A 161 -9.22 -1.76 0.00
N PHE A 162 -10.47 -1.95 -0.42
CA PHE A 162 -11.21 -3.19 -0.22
C PHE A 162 -10.56 -4.38 -0.92
N GLU A 163 -10.04 -4.18 -2.14
CA GLU A 163 -9.26 -5.17 -2.89
C GLU A 163 -7.95 -5.62 -2.19
N SER A 164 -7.51 -4.87 -1.17
CA SER A 164 -6.34 -5.20 -0.36
C SER A 164 -6.66 -5.90 0.96
N ILE A 165 -7.93 -5.96 1.36
CA ILE A 165 -8.38 -6.61 2.59
C ILE A 165 -8.49 -8.12 2.34
N ARG A 166 -7.89 -8.91 3.22
CA ARG A 166 -7.68 -10.35 2.98
C ARG A 166 -8.92 -11.22 3.20
N GLU A 167 -9.86 -10.77 4.02
CA GLU A 167 -11.03 -11.55 4.45
C GLU A 167 -12.32 -11.12 3.77
N ILE A 168 -12.25 -10.15 2.84
CA ILE A 168 -13.38 -9.72 2.03
C ILE A 168 -13.03 -9.87 0.56
N SER A 169 -14.05 -9.90 -0.29
CA SER A 169 -13.89 -9.98 -1.74
C SER A 169 -14.84 -8.99 -2.38
N VAL A 170 -14.31 -8.16 -3.28
CA VAL A 170 -15.14 -7.33 -4.14
C VAL A 170 -15.35 -8.08 -5.45
N PHE A 171 -16.60 -8.32 -5.82
CA PHE A 171 -16.95 -9.02 -7.05
C PHE A 171 -18.27 -8.51 -7.61
N ASP A 172 -18.30 -8.21 -8.91
CA ASP A 172 -19.51 -7.81 -9.64
C ASP A 172 -20.29 -6.66 -8.97
N GLY A 173 -19.56 -5.61 -8.57
CA GLY A 173 -20.15 -4.44 -7.90
C GLY A 173 -20.63 -4.70 -6.47
N LYS A 174 -20.27 -5.83 -5.87
CA LYS A 174 -20.60 -6.17 -4.48
C LYS A 174 -19.36 -6.41 -3.65
N ILE A 175 -19.52 -6.24 -2.35
CA ILE A 175 -18.53 -6.53 -1.30
C ILE A 175 -19.12 -7.48 -0.26
#